data_AF-A0A833UPA5-F1
#
_entry.id   AF-A0A833UPA5-F1
#
_cell.length_a   1.000
_cell.length_b   1.000
_cell.length_c   1.000
_cell.angle_alpha   90.00
_cell.angle_beta   90.00
_cell.angle_gamma   90.00
#
_symmetry.space_group_name_H-M   'P 1'
#
loop_
_entity.id
_entity.type
_entity.pdbx_description
1 polymer ?
#
loop_
_entity_poly.entity_id
_entity_poly.type
_entity_poly.pdbx_seq_one_letter_code
_entity_poly.pdbx_strand_id
1 'polypeptide(L)'
;MDFVEIKNLARTFKAEDEQVLIQQVFKLRQQGVGLLGLIYFVQMNQRLSLSEAKTKTINFSFWGSKERLGIEESYQIMMHDFKVNRTMFVGDSTF
;
A
#
# COMPACT_ATOMS: atom_id res chain seq x y z
N MET A 1 -14.82 -7.08 1.55
CA MET A 1 -13.81 -8.13 1.78
C MET A 1 -13.06 -7.79 3.05
N ASP A 2 -12.92 -8.72 3.97
CA ASP A 2 -12.15 -8.54 5.21
C ASP A 2 -10.65 -8.82 5.00
N PHE A 3 -9.84 -8.57 6.04
CA PHE A 3 -8.38 -8.77 5.96
C PHE A 3 -7.98 -10.25 5.85
N VAL A 4 -8.75 -11.17 6.44
CA VAL A 4 -8.48 -12.62 6.42
C VAL A 4 -8.65 -13.14 4.99
N GLU A 5 -9.70 -12.70 4.30
CA GLU A 5 -9.96 -13.01 2.91
C GLU A 5 -8.81 -12.54 1.99
N ILE A 6 -8.33 -11.30 2.16
CA ILE A 6 -7.20 -10.76 1.39
C ILE A 6 -5.93 -11.58 1.64
N LYS A 7 -5.66 -11.94 2.89
CA LYS A 7 -4.50 -12.76 3.27
C LYS A 7 -4.54 -14.15 2.67
N ASN A 8 -5.69 -14.79 2.68
CA ASN A 8 -5.86 -16.09 2.06
C ASN A 8 -5.67 -15.99 0.54
N LEU A 9 -6.28 -14.99 -0.10
CA LEU A 9 -6.14 -14.78 -1.54
C LEU A 9 -4.69 -14.48 -1.94
N ALA A 10 -3.98 -13.64 -1.20
CA ALA A 10 -2.58 -13.32 -1.50
C ALA A 10 -1.65 -14.55 -1.40
N ARG A 11 -2.03 -15.55 -0.60
CA ARG A 11 -1.30 -16.82 -0.47
C ARG A 11 -1.60 -17.77 -1.63
N THR A 12 -2.88 -17.92 -1.99
CA THR A 12 -3.34 -18.92 -2.95
C THR A 12 -3.22 -18.46 -4.39
N PHE A 13 -3.54 -17.20 -4.67
CA PHE A 13 -3.38 -16.61 -5.98
C PHE A 13 -1.90 -16.36 -6.24
N LYS A 14 -1.41 -16.77 -7.42
CA LYS A 14 -0.04 -16.50 -7.89
C LYS A 14 -0.16 -15.82 -9.25
N ALA A 15 0.20 -14.54 -9.30
CA ALA A 15 0.23 -13.84 -10.56
C ALA A 15 1.45 -14.33 -11.35
N GLU A 16 1.20 -14.88 -12.54
CA GLU A 16 2.24 -15.40 -13.43
C GLU A 16 3.01 -14.26 -14.12
N ASP A 17 2.33 -13.12 -14.31
CA ASP A 17 2.90 -11.91 -14.86
C ASP A 17 2.28 -10.64 -14.24
N GLU A 18 2.80 -9.49 -14.67
CA GLU A 18 2.35 -8.19 -14.18
C GLU A 18 0.92 -7.82 -14.61
N GLN A 19 0.47 -8.23 -15.79
CA GLN A 19 -0.89 -7.93 -16.26
C GLN A 19 -1.93 -8.68 -15.42
N VAL A 20 -1.68 -9.95 -15.12
CA VAL A 20 -2.51 -10.78 -14.23
C VAL A 20 -2.56 -10.18 -12.83
N LEU A 21 -1.43 -9.69 -12.31
CA LEU A 21 -1.38 -8.99 -11.03
C LEU A 21 -2.25 -7.73 -11.05
N ILE A 22 -2.09 -6.88 -12.07
CA ILE A 22 -2.83 -5.62 -12.21
C ILE A 22 -4.34 -5.90 -12.28
N GLN A 23 -4.77 -6.88 -13.07
CA GLN A 23 -6.17 -7.26 -13.20
C GLN A 23 -6.75 -7.71 -11.86
N GLN A 24 -6.02 -8.53 -11.11
CA GLN A 24 -6.48 -9.01 -9.81
C GLN A 24 -6.57 -7.89 -8.78
N VAL A 25 -5.60 -6.99 -8.73
CA VAL A 25 -5.62 -5.82 -7.83
C VAL A 25 -6.76 -4.87 -8.21
N PHE A 26 -7.01 -4.68 -9.50
CA PHE A 26 -8.15 -3.90 -9.97
C PHE A 26 -9.50 -4.50 -9.54
N LYS A 27 -9.66 -5.83 -9.65
CA LYS A 27 -10.85 -6.53 -9.15
C LYS A 27 -11.05 -6.30 -7.63
N LEU A 28 -9.98 -6.43 -6.85
CA LEU A 28 -10.03 -6.19 -5.40
C LEU A 28 -10.45 -4.75 -5.08
N ARG A 29 -9.93 -3.76 -5.82
CA ARG A 29 -10.36 -2.36 -5.71
C ARG A 29 -11.86 -2.21 -5.98
N GLN A 30 -12.38 -2.82 -7.05
CA GLN A 30 -13.82 -2.79 -7.37
C GLN A 30 -14.68 -3.45 -6.27
N GLN A 31 -14.12 -4.40 -5.53
CA GLN A 31 -14.76 -5.03 -4.36
C GLN A 31 -14.66 -4.20 -3.07
N GLY A 32 -14.16 -2.95 -3.16
CA GLY A 32 -14.04 -2.04 -2.03
C GLY A 32 -12.81 -2.27 -1.15
N VAL A 33 -11.82 -3.05 -1.60
CA VAL A 33 -10.57 -3.21 -0.85
C VAL A 33 -9.78 -1.89 -0.86
N GLY A 34 -9.53 -1.35 0.32
CA GLY A 34 -8.76 -0.12 0.51
C GLY A 34 -7.27 -0.29 0.16
N LEU A 35 -6.58 0.83 -0.05
CA LEU A 35 -5.19 0.88 -0.53
C LEU A 35 -4.23 0.00 0.27
N LEU A 36 -4.32 0.00 1.61
CA LEU A 36 -3.45 -0.82 2.47
C LEU A 36 -3.65 -2.33 2.22
N GLY A 37 -4.89 -2.76 1.97
CA GLY A 37 -5.21 -4.13 1.61
C GLY A 37 -4.64 -4.52 0.25
N LEU A 38 -4.68 -3.60 -0.73
CA LEU A 38 -4.08 -3.79 -2.05
C LEU A 38 -2.55 -3.88 -1.97
N ILE A 39 -1.91 -3.00 -1.20
CA ILE A 39 -0.45 -3.03 -0.96
C ILE A 39 -0.05 -4.36 -0.31
N TYR A 40 -0.77 -4.77 0.73
CA TYR A 40 -0.51 -6.04 1.40
C TYR A 40 -0.63 -7.23 0.45
N PHE A 41 -1.69 -7.24 -0.38
CA PHE A 41 -1.88 -8.27 -1.39
C PHE A 41 -0.69 -8.36 -2.35
N VAL A 42 -0.26 -7.23 -2.94
CA VAL A 42 0.89 -7.16 -3.85
C VAL A 42 2.17 -7.59 -3.14
N GLN A 43 2.40 -7.13 -1.91
CA GLN A 43 3.56 -7.47 -1.10
C GLN A 43 3.70 -8.98 -0.92
N MET A 44 2.62 -9.63 -0.50
CA MET A 44 2.62 -11.07 -0.22
C MET A 44 2.66 -11.92 -1.49
N ASN A 45 1.96 -11.47 -2.54
CA ASN A 45 1.91 -12.18 -3.82
C ASN A 45 3.28 -12.21 -4.51
N GLN A 46 3.97 -11.06 -4.51
CA GLN A 46 5.24 -10.87 -5.22
C GLN A 46 6.48 -10.96 -4.31
N ARG A 47 6.30 -11.23 -3.01
CA ARG A 47 7.37 -11.30 -2.00
C ARG A 47 8.27 -10.06 -1.95
N LEU A 48 7.64 -8.89 -2.05
CA LEU A 48 8.32 -7.61 -2.06
C LEU A 48 8.48 -7.07 -0.64
N SER A 49 9.41 -6.12 -0.46
CA SER A 49 9.39 -5.25 0.71
C SER A 49 8.13 -4.37 0.69
N LEU A 50 7.77 -3.81 1.86
CA LEU A 50 6.63 -2.91 1.96
C LEU A 50 6.79 -1.66 1.05
N SER A 51 8.00 -1.12 0.97
CA SER A 51 8.30 0.05 0.13
C SER A 51 8.11 -0.26 -1.36
N GLU A 52 8.65 -1.39 -1.83
CA GLU A 52 8.49 -1.84 -3.21
C GLU A 52 7.03 -2.12 -3.55
N ALA A 53 6.31 -2.81 -2.65
CA ALA A 53 4.89 -3.11 -2.84
C ALA A 53 4.04 -1.83 -2.92
N LYS A 54 4.32 -0.84 -2.06
CA LYS A 54 3.67 0.47 -2.09
C LYS A 54 3.89 1.14 -3.44
N THR A 55 5.15 1.30 -3.85
CA THR A 55 5.53 1.95 -5.11
C THR A 55 4.90 1.25 -6.31
N LYS A 56 4.99 -0.09 -6.37
CA LYS A 56 4.39 -0.88 -7.46
C LYS A 56 2.87 -0.71 -7.50
N THR A 57 2.20 -0.78 -6.35
CA THR A 57 0.73 -0.66 -6.27
C THR A 57 0.24 0.70 -6.75
N ILE A 58 0.89 1.80 -6.35
CA ILE A 58 0.50 3.18 -6.73
C ILE A 58 0.79 3.46 -8.22
N ASN A 59 1.78 2.79 -8.80
CA ASN A 59 2.16 2.98 -10.20
C ASN A 59 1.32 2.16 -11.20
N PHE A 60 0.36 1.35 -10.74
CA PHE A 60 -0.53 0.64 -11.65
C PHE A 60 -1.36 1.62 -12.51
N SER A 61 -1.56 1.22 -13.78
CA SER A 61 -2.13 2.08 -14.82
C SER A 61 -3.57 2.53 -14.52
N PHE A 62 -4.32 1.78 -13.71
CA PHE A 62 -5.71 2.09 -13.39
C PHE A 62 -5.90 3.22 -12.36
N TRP A 63 -4.83 3.72 -11.73
CA TRP A 63 -4.90 4.91 -10.88
C TRP A 63 -4.88 6.17 -11.74
N GLY A 64 -5.81 7.09 -11.51
CA GLY A 64 -5.77 8.41 -12.13
C GLY A 64 -4.62 9.25 -11.60
N SER A 65 -4.13 10.22 -12.38
CA SER A 65 -3.04 11.12 -11.96
C SER A 65 -3.36 11.89 -10.68
N LYS A 66 -4.61 12.38 -10.55
CA LYS A 66 -5.10 13.06 -9.35
C LYS A 66 -5.15 12.14 -8.12
N GLU A 67 -5.58 10.90 -8.31
CA GLU A 67 -5.65 9.92 -7.21
C GLU A 67 -4.24 9.58 -6.70
N ARG A 68 -3.28 9.37 -7.60
CA ARG A 68 -1.87 9.11 -7.23
C ARG A 68 -1.28 10.30 -6.46
N LEU A 69 -1.52 11.51 -6.93
CA LEU A 69 -1.06 12.72 -6.26
C LEU A 69 -1.64 12.82 -4.84
N GLY A 70 -2.96 12.61 -4.68
CA GLY A 70 -3.60 12.66 -3.36
C GLY A 70 -3.09 11.59 -2.39
N ILE A 71 -2.76 10.39 -2.88
CA ILE A 71 -2.13 9.34 -2.06
C ILE A 71 -0.74 9.79 -1.57
N GLU A 72 0.06 10.36 -2.47
CA GLU A 72 1.41 10.82 -2.12
C GLU A 72 1.37 12.00 -1.15
N GLU A 73 0.51 13.00 -1.39
CA GLU A 73 0.29 14.12 -0.46
C GLU A 73 -0.14 13.64 0.92
N SER A 74 -1.10 12.71 0.99
CA SER A 74 -1.56 12.11 2.26
C SER A 74 -0.42 11.38 2.98
N TYR A 75 0.44 10.68 2.23
CA TYR A 75 1.62 10.02 2.79
C TYR A 75 2.62 11.03 3.34
N GLN A 76 2.90 12.13 2.62
CA GLN A 76 3.81 13.17 3.08
C GLN A 76 3.30 13.87 4.33
N ILE A 77 2.00 14.16 4.42
CA ILE A 77 1.38 14.72 5.64
C ILE A 77 1.55 13.76 6.82
N MET A 78 1.17 12.49 6.64
CA MET A 78 1.30 11.48 7.70
C MET A 78 2.75 11.31 8.17
N MET A 79 3.71 11.32 7.25
CA MET A 79 5.12 11.21 7.57
C MET A 79 5.68 12.47 8.23
N HIS A 80 5.21 13.65 7.84
CA HIS A 80 5.54 14.90 8.49
C HIS A 80 5.07 14.87 9.96
N ASP A 81 3.80 14.53 10.19
CA ASP A 81 3.23 14.46 11.55
C ASP A 81 3.93 13.40 12.41
N PHE A 82 4.21 12.22 11.83
CA PHE A 82 4.96 11.18 12.52
C PHE A 82 6.35 11.66 12.93
N LYS A 83 7.08 12.35 12.04
CA LYS A 83 8.41 12.89 12.33
C LYS A 83 8.35 14.00 13.38
N VAL A 84 7.46 14.97 13.22
CA VAL A 84 7.28 16.08 14.17
C VAL A 84 6.97 15.57 15.57
N ASN A 85 6.05 14.62 15.69
CA ASN A 85 5.72 14.01 16.98
C ASN A 85 6.92 13.24 17.54
N ARG A 86 7.68 12.52 16.72
CA ARG A 86 8.90 11.82 17.18
C ARG A 86 9.96 12.79 17.70
N THR A 87 10.12 13.97 17.11
CA THR A 87 11.08 14.97 17.58
C THR A 87 10.68 15.58 18.93
N MET A 88 9.37 15.72 19.22
CA MET A 88 8.89 16.17 20.53
C MET A 88 9.16 15.18 21.67
N PHE A 89 9.25 13.86 21.38
CA PHE A 89 9.54 12.85 22.41
C PHE A 89 11.03 12.63 22.67
N VAL A 90 11.93 13.25 21.91
CA VAL A 90 13.40 13.11 22.06
C VAL A 90 14.04 14.39 22.64
N GLY A 91 13.22 15.41 22.95
CA GLY A 91 13.67 16.73 23.44
C GLY A 91 13.94 16.85 24.95
N ASP A 92 13.41 15.95 25.78
CA ASP A 92 13.55 16.03 27.25
C ASP A 92 14.42 14.89 27.79
N SER A 93 15.66 14.79 27.30
CA SER A 93 16.68 13.92 27.89
C SER A 93 17.97 14.69 28.08
N THR A 94 17.91 15.77 28.86
CA THR A 94 19.07 16.33 29.54
C THR A 94 19.29 15.57 30.85
N PHE A 95 20.23 14.63 30.84
CA PHE A 95 21.00 14.26 32.03
C PHE A 95 22.38 14.91 31.92
#